data_AF-A0A0W0R5E4-F1
#
_entry.id   AF-A0A0W0R5E4-F1
#
_cell.length_a   1.000
_cell.length_b   1.000
_cell.length_c   1.000
_cell.angle_alpha   90.00
_cell.angle_beta   90.00
_cell.angle_gamma   90.00
#
_symmetry.space_group_name_H-M   'P 1'
#
loop_
_entity.id
_entity.type
_entity.pdbx_description
1 polymer ?
#
loop_
_entity_poly.entity_id
_entity_poly.type
_entity_poly.pdbx_seq_one_letter_code
_entity_poly.pdbx_strand_id
1 'polypeptide(L)'
;MYLKQLTIFTLFTLCSVGIFAMPPVEILQSCKNMEPANRTITMKLLDDAGLSEQKDIDCKNQYESTIDGQLYGWATCNNKPYLIIANRKFSTESAKNYSMNPSIKPDIPIISHPLWYRIDKGDKSYLCLLSPLSDTGSAANSWQYYLVEDAFDVSKTDYPIYYYFFDKNAYKR
;
A
#
# COMPACT_ATOMS: atom_id res chain seq x y z
N MET A 1 48.87 -8.21 -46.23
CA MET A 1 47.51 -7.82 -46.65
C MET A 1 46.54 -8.54 -45.70
N TYR A 2 46.16 -8.01 -44.54
CA TYR A 2 45.24 -6.88 -44.29
C TYR A 2 43.92 -6.97 -45.07
N LEU A 3 42.92 -7.60 -44.47
CA LEU A 3 41.48 -7.33 -44.63
C LEU A 3 40.82 -7.77 -43.31
N LYS A 4 40.70 -6.87 -42.33
CA LYS A 4 39.56 -5.98 -42.07
C LYS A 4 38.35 -6.71 -41.45
N GLN A 5 38.09 -6.30 -40.21
CA GLN A 5 36.77 -6.04 -39.63
C GLN A 5 35.83 -7.24 -39.50
N LEU A 6 35.59 -7.68 -38.26
CA LEU A 6 34.34 -7.34 -37.58
C LEU A 6 34.50 -7.63 -36.09
N THR A 7 34.80 -6.60 -35.33
CA THR A 7 34.68 -6.60 -33.87
C THR A 7 33.19 -6.59 -33.56
N ILE A 8 32.57 -7.77 -33.42
CA ILE A 8 31.21 -7.88 -32.89
C ILE A 8 31.32 -7.68 -31.37
N PHE A 9 31.33 -6.41 -30.97
CA PHE A 9 31.05 -6.01 -29.59
C PHE A 9 29.54 -6.21 -29.38
N THR A 10 29.12 -7.43 -29.08
CA THR A 10 27.79 -7.68 -28.50
C THR A 10 27.81 -7.13 -27.07
N LEU A 11 27.50 -5.84 -26.96
CA LEU A 11 27.14 -5.17 -25.74
C LEU A 11 25.80 -5.78 -25.27
N PHE A 12 25.88 -6.89 -24.55
CA PHE A 12 24.78 -7.47 -23.80
C PHE A 12 24.53 -6.55 -22.60
N THR A 13 23.93 -5.38 -22.86
CA THR A 13 23.35 -4.55 -21.82
C THR A 13 22.17 -5.32 -21.27
N LEU A 14 22.44 -6.15 -20.26
CA LEU A 14 21.42 -6.70 -19.37
C LEU A 14 20.71 -5.51 -18.72
N CYS A 15 19.69 -4.99 -19.38
CA CYS A 15 18.63 -4.26 -18.72
C CYS A 15 17.99 -5.25 -17.76
N SER A 16 18.50 -5.29 -16.52
CA SER A 16 17.75 -5.78 -15.38
C SER A 16 16.56 -4.85 -15.20
N VAL A 17 15.53 -5.02 -16.02
CA VAL A 17 14.18 -4.56 -15.69
C VAL A 17 13.85 -5.28 -14.40
N GLY A 18 13.99 -4.57 -13.29
CA GLY A 18 13.44 -5.01 -12.01
C GLY A 18 11.95 -5.19 -12.23
N ILE A 19 11.54 -6.43 -12.47
CA ILE A 19 10.15 -6.82 -12.42
C ILE A 19 9.79 -6.65 -10.95
N PHE A 20 9.24 -5.49 -10.61
CA PHE A 20 8.55 -5.32 -9.34
C PHE A 20 7.38 -6.28 -9.38
N ALA A 21 7.59 -7.46 -8.79
CA ALA A 21 6.57 -8.47 -8.70
C ALA A 21 5.39 -7.87 -7.94
N MET A 22 4.20 -7.94 -8.54
CA MET A 22 2.98 -7.61 -7.81
C MET A 22 2.85 -8.57 -6.63
N PRO A 23 2.23 -8.12 -5.53
CA PRO A 23 1.84 -8.99 -4.43
C PRO A 23 1.12 -10.25 -4.96
N PRO A 24 1.32 -11.42 -4.34
CA PRO A 24 0.62 -12.63 -4.74
C PRO A 24 -0.90 -12.41 -4.78
N VAL A 25 -1.57 -12.92 -5.81
CA VAL A 25 -3.01 -12.70 -6.03
C VAL A 25 -3.87 -13.05 -4.83
N GLU A 26 -3.48 -14.07 -4.07
CA GLU A 26 -4.19 -14.52 -2.87
C GLU A 26 -4.13 -13.50 -1.73
N ILE A 27 -3.04 -12.71 -1.61
CA ILE A 27 -2.93 -11.61 -0.64
C ILE A 27 -3.88 -10.48 -1.04
N LEU A 28 -3.91 -10.14 -2.33
CA LEU A 28 -4.81 -9.12 -2.86
C LEU A 28 -6.29 -9.53 -2.68
N GLN A 29 -6.62 -10.79 -2.97
CA GLN A 29 -7.96 -11.34 -2.75
C GLN A 29 -8.33 -11.31 -1.27
N SER A 30 -7.40 -11.67 -0.39
CA SER A 30 -7.67 -11.66 1.05
C SER A 30 -7.97 -10.25 1.56
N CYS A 31 -7.15 -9.27 1.12
CA CYS A 31 -7.36 -7.86 1.44
C CYS A 31 -8.69 -7.33 0.90
N LYS A 32 -9.01 -7.63 -0.37
CA LYS A 32 -10.22 -7.18 -1.04
C LYS A 32 -11.49 -7.76 -0.43
N ASN A 33 -11.48 -9.05 -0.10
CA ASN A 33 -12.66 -9.78 0.38
C ASN A 33 -12.78 -9.75 1.91
N MET A 34 -11.77 -9.23 2.61
CA MET A 34 -11.71 -9.18 4.08
C MET A 34 -11.76 -10.57 4.73
N GLU A 35 -11.19 -11.58 4.06
CA GLU A 35 -11.12 -12.96 4.56
C GLU A 35 -9.88 -13.68 3.99
N PRO A 36 -9.32 -14.70 4.65
CA PRO A 36 -8.22 -15.48 4.07
C PRO A 36 -8.63 -16.17 2.76
N ALA A 37 -7.92 -15.92 1.66
CA ALA A 37 -8.23 -16.52 0.37
C ALA A 37 -8.02 -18.05 0.32
N ASN A 38 -7.20 -18.61 1.23
CA ASN A 38 -7.02 -20.05 1.42
C ASN A 38 -6.39 -20.36 2.79
N ARG A 39 -6.24 -21.64 3.11
CA ARG A 39 -5.70 -22.16 4.39
C ARG A 39 -4.23 -21.82 4.69
N THR A 40 -3.47 -21.33 3.71
CA THR A 40 -2.05 -20.95 3.89
C THR A 40 -1.88 -19.49 4.27
N ILE A 41 -2.98 -18.73 4.29
CA ILE A 41 -3.03 -17.34 4.67
C ILE A 41 -3.66 -17.22 6.04
N THR A 42 -3.01 -16.47 6.91
CA THR A 42 -3.58 -16.02 8.18
C THR A 42 -3.92 -14.55 8.04
N MET A 43 -5.10 -14.16 8.52
CA MET A 43 -5.50 -12.76 8.52
C MET A 43 -5.97 -12.35 9.91
N LYS A 44 -5.44 -11.23 10.41
CA LYS A 44 -5.77 -10.67 11.71
C LYS A 44 -6.21 -9.23 11.51
N LEU A 45 -7.42 -8.89 11.98
CA LEU A 45 -7.83 -7.49 12.11
C LEU A 45 -6.91 -6.81 13.13
N LEU A 46 -6.35 -5.67 12.75
CA LEU A 46 -5.55 -4.87 13.66
C LEU A 46 -6.52 -3.98 14.45
N ASP A 47 -6.34 -3.91 15.76
CA ASP A 47 -7.23 -3.15 16.64
C ASP A 47 -7.32 -1.67 16.24
N ASP A 48 -8.40 -1.00 16.63
CA ASP A 48 -8.75 0.34 16.19
C ASP A 48 -7.61 1.33 16.49
N ALA A 49 -7.06 1.92 15.43
CA ALA A 49 -6.15 3.04 15.54
C ALA A 49 -6.92 4.21 16.17
N GLY A 50 -6.40 4.72 17.29
CA GLY A 50 -6.97 5.86 17.99
C GLY A 50 -6.44 7.17 17.43
N LEU A 51 -7.15 8.27 17.71
CA LEU A 51 -6.59 9.60 17.45
C LEU A 51 -5.29 9.75 18.23
N SER A 52 -4.21 10.14 17.55
CA SER A 52 -2.91 10.34 18.19
C SER A 52 -2.96 11.47 19.22
N GLU A 53 -2.40 11.19 20.40
CA GLU A 53 -2.19 12.18 21.46
C GLU A 53 -1.07 13.17 21.09
N GLN A 54 -0.11 12.74 20.27
CA GLN A 54 1.06 13.51 19.84
C GLN A 54 0.91 13.90 18.38
N LYS A 55 0.25 15.04 18.15
CA LYS A 55 0.10 15.59 16.80
C LYS A 55 1.43 16.17 16.34
N ASP A 56 2.00 15.60 15.29
CA ASP A 56 3.07 16.25 14.57
C ASP A 56 2.62 17.61 14.01
N ILE A 57 3.56 18.56 13.97
CA ILE A 57 3.34 19.88 13.36
C ILE A 57 2.84 19.67 11.91
N ASP A 58 1.80 20.42 11.54
CA ASP A 58 1.13 20.37 10.23
C ASP A 58 0.40 19.06 9.87
N CYS A 59 0.29 18.11 10.80
CA CYS A 59 -0.51 16.90 10.64
C CYS A 59 -1.89 17.05 11.29
N LYS A 60 -2.93 16.81 10.50
CA LYS A 60 -4.32 16.67 10.93
C LYS A 60 -4.72 15.20 10.83
N ASN A 61 -5.71 14.82 11.63
CA ASN A 61 -6.34 13.49 11.54
C ASN A 61 -5.30 12.35 11.56
N GLN A 62 -4.33 12.43 12.47
CA GLN A 62 -3.38 11.35 12.71
C GLN A 62 -4.05 10.30 13.59
N TYR A 63 -4.22 9.11 13.04
CA TYR A 63 -4.75 7.94 13.74
C TYR A 63 -3.68 6.88 13.75
N GLU A 64 -3.42 6.31 14.92
CA GLU A 64 -2.35 5.32 15.08
C GLU A 64 -2.65 4.30 16.18
N SER A 65 -1.99 3.16 16.06
CA SER A 65 -1.94 2.11 17.08
C SER A 65 -0.51 1.64 17.24
N THR A 66 -0.19 1.12 18.42
CA THR A 66 1.11 0.50 18.70
C THR A 66 1.00 -1.01 18.50
N ILE A 67 1.77 -1.53 17.55
CA ILE A 67 1.87 -2.97 17.26
C ILE A 67 3.32 -3.38 17.46
N ASP A 68 3.55 -4.34 18.36
CA ASP A 68 4.89 -4.84 18.70
C ASP A 68 5.90 -3.71 19.03
N GLY A 69 5.42 -2.68 19.74
CA GLY A 69 6.24 -1.52 20.15
C GLY A 69 6.54 -0.51 19.04
N GLN A 70 5.92 -0.61 17.87
CA GLN A 70 6.04 0.35 16.78
C GLN A 70 4.70 0.99 16.44
N LEU A 71 4.72 2.25 16.02
CA LEU A 71 3.53 2.95 15.55
C LEU A 71 3.18 2.55 14.12
N TYR A 72 1.90 2.25 13.92
CA TYR A 72 1.27 2.05 12.62
C TYR A 72 -0.01 2.87 12.54
N GLY A 73 -0.35 3.38 11.37
CA GLY A 73 -1.53 4.22 11.23
C GLY A 73 -1.55 5.03 9.93
N TRP A 74 -2.25 6.16 9.98
CA TRP A 74 -2.33 7.11 8.87
C TRP A 74 -2.44 8.54 9.38
N ALA A 75 -2.05 9.49 8.55
CA ALA A 75 -2.17 10.91 8.86
C ALA A 75 -2.40 11.73 7.59
N THR A 76 -2.97 12.92 7.74
CA THR A 76 -2.99 13.92 6.68
C THR A 76 -2.08 15.08 7.08
N CYS A 77 -0.92 15.19 6.44
CA CYS A 77 0.05 16.24 6.74
C CYS A 77 0.19 17.16 5.53
N ASN A 78 0.09 18.49 5.72
CA ASN A 78 0.10 19.45 4.61
C ASN A 78 -0.90 19.11 3.48
N ASN A 79 -2.10 18.67 3.86
CA ASN A 79 -3.16 18.19 2.95
C ASN A 79 -2.77 16.97 2.08
N LYS A 80 -1.72 16.24 2.42
CA LYS A 80 -1.30 15.01 1.74
C LYS A 80 -1.49 13.80 2.65
N PRO A 81 -1.92 12.64 2.13
CA PRO A 81 -2.07 11.45 2.93
C PRO A 81 -0.73 10.74 3.15
N TYR A 82 -0.57 10.18 4.34
CA TYR A 82 0.58 9.37 4.73
C TYR A 82 0.11 8.11 5.43
N LEU A 83 0.82 7.01 5.17
CA LEU A 83 0.81 5.83 6.03
C LEU A 83 1.92 5.97 7.07
N ILE A 84 1.63 5.54 8.29
CA ILE A 84 2.62 5.37 9.35
C ILE A 84 2.91 3.87 9.42
N ILE A 85 4.16 3.49 9.15
CA ILE A 85 4.62 2.09 9.16
C ILE A 85 5.91 2.06 9.97
N ALA A 86 5.93 1.27 11.05
CA ALA A 86 7.08 1.13 11.94
C ALA A 86 7.71 2.48 12.35
N ASN A 87 6.90 3.38 12.94
CA ASN A 87 7.29 4.73 13.37
C ASN A 87 7.69 5.72 12.26
N ARG A 88 7.49 5.39 10.98
CA ARG A 88 7.89 6.25 9.85
C ARG A 88 6.71 6.61 8.98
N LYS A 89 6.71 7.83 8.44
CA LYS A 89 5.69 8.32 7.51
C LYS A 89 6.10 8.06 6.08
N PHE A 90 5.19 7.43 5.33
CA PHE A 90 5.34 7.16 3.91
C PHE A 90 4.20 7.85 3.16
N SER A 91 4.53 8.70 2.19
CA SER A 91 3.51 9.35 1.38
C SER A 91 2.75 8.32 0.57
N THR A 92 1.42 8.35 0.63
CA THR A 92 0.60 7.45 -0.19
C THR A 92 0.78 7.72 -1.68
N GLU A 93 1.14 8.94 -2.08
CA GLU A 93 1.44 9.32 -3.47
C GLU A 93 2.58 8.50 -4.09
N SER A 94 3.46 7.93 -3.26
CA SER A 94 4.55 7.05 -3.70
C SER A 94 4.10 5.62 -4.04
N ALA A 95 2.86 5.26 -3.70
CA ALA A 95 2.33 3.92 -3.94
C ALA A 95 2.22 3.61 -5.43
N LYS A 96 2.57 2.38 -5.82
CA LYS A 96 2.37 1.89 -7.18
C LYS A 96 0.88 1.70 -7.44
N ASN A 97 0.35 2.48 -8.38
CA ASN A 97 -1.06 2.46 -8.70
C ASN A 97 -1.42 1.34 -9.68
N TYR A 98 -2.14 0.34 -9.19
CA TYR A 98 -2.67 -0.80 -9.95
C TYR A 98 -4.21 -0.77 -10.05
N SER A 99 -4.80 0.42 -9.91
CA SER A 99 -6.25 0.61 -9.99
C SER A 99 -6.82 0.25 -11.36
N MET A 100 -8.03 -0.31 -11.36
CA MET A 100 -8.81 -0.53 -12.59
C MET A 100 -9.19 0.79 -13.27
N ASN A 101 -9.31 1.87 -12.49
CA ASN A 101 -9.37 3.23 -13.00
C ASN A 101 -8.09 4.00 -12.60
N PRO A 102 -7.11 4.19 -13.51
CA PRO A 102 -5.85 4.86 -13.20
C PRO A 102 -5.98 6.37 -12.97
N SER A 103 -7.15 6.97 -13.22
CA SER A 103 -7.42 8.37 -12.88
C SER A 103 -7.58 8.57 -11.37
N ILE A 104 -7.96 7.52 -10.64
CA ILE A 104 -7.98 7.53 -9.17
C ILE A 104 -6.55 7.34 -8.69
N LYS A 105 -6.01 8.34 -7.99
CA LYS A 105 -4.63 8.38 -7.51
C LYS A 105 -4.58 8.06 -6.01
N PRO A 106 -3.44 7.58 -5.50
CA PRO A 106 -3.23 7.37 -4.07
C PRO A 106 -2.95 8.69 -3.32
N ASP A 107 -3.62 9.77 -3.70
CA ASP A 107 -3.55 11.09 -3.07
C ASP A 107 -4.85 11.43 -2.29
N ILE A 108 -5.82 10.51 -2.30
CA ILE A 108 -7.08 10.65 -1.58
C ILE A 108 -6.85 10.32 -0.11
N PRO A 109 -7.24 11.21 0.83
CA PRO A 109 -7.09 10.96 2.26
C PRO A 109 -7.75 9.65 2.72
N ILE A 110 -7.10 9.00 3.68
CA ILE A 110 -7.67 7.87 4.42
C ILE A 110 -8.59 8.47 5.49
N ILE A 111 -9.85 8.01 5.53
CA ILE A 111 -10.87 8.52 6.46
C ILE A 111 -10.65 8.00 7.90
N SER A 112 -11.49 8.37 8.86
CA SER A 112 -11.28 8.05 10.29
C SER A 112 -11.54 6.59 10.67
N HIS A 113 -12.26 5.83 9.85
CA HIS A 113 -12.63 4.43 10.15
C HIS A 113 -12.26 3.47 9.00
N PRO A 114 -10.98 3.40 8.59
CA PRO A 114 -10.55 2.38 7.65
C PRO A 114 -10.53 1.02 8.36
N LEU A 115 -10.67 -0.05 7.59
CA LEU A 115 -10.32 -1.38 8.09
C LEU A 115 -8.88 -1.67 7.72
N TRP A 116 -8.17 -2.33 8.64
CA TRP A 116 -6.80 -2.72 8.40
C TRP A 116 -6.48 -4.09 8.99
N TYR A 117 -5.77 -4.87 8.19
CA TYR A 117 -5.49 -6.27 8.46
C TYR A 117 -4.00 -6.53 8.32
N ARG A 118 -3.46 -7.33 9.23
CA ARG A 118 -2.23 -8.07 8.99
C ARG A 118 -2.57 -9.35 8.24
N ILE A 119 -1.90 -9.57 7.11
CA ILE A 119 -2.04 -10.77 6.29
C ILE A 119 -0.67 -11.46 6.27
N ASP A 120 -0.59 -12.69 6.75
CA ASP A 120 0.64 -13.48 6.75
C ASP A 120 0.53 -14.66 5.76
N LYS A 121 1.59 -14.90 4.98
CA LYS A 121 1.74 -16.06 4.09
C LYS A 121 3.19 -16.55 4.11
N GLY A 122 3.43 -17.68 4.77
CA GLY A 122 4.78 -18.16 5.04
C GLY A 122 5.56 -17.12 5.85
N ASP A 123 6.76 -16.76 5.39
CA ASP A 123 7.62 -15.79 6.07
C ASP A 123 7.32 -14.33 5.67
N LYS A 124 6.28 -14.10 4.86
CA LYS A 124 5.88 -12.78 4.38
C LYS A 124 4.66 -12.27 5.14
N SER A 125 4.74 -11.02 5.56
CA SER A 125 3.63 -10.31 6.21
C SER A 125 3.28 -9.07 5.40
N TYR A 126 2.00 -8.73 5.37
CA TYR A 126 1.47 -7.60 4.63
C TYR A 126 0.53 -6.80 5.52
N LEU A 127 0.59 -5.47 5.43
CA LEU A 127 -0.46 -4.61 5.93
C LEU A 127 -1.42 -4.31 4.79
N CYS A 128 -2.68 -4.70 4.95
CA CYS A 128 -3.78 -4.29 4.10
C CYS A 128 -4.55 -3.19 4.82
N LEU A 129 -4.69 -2.01 4.21
CA LEU A 129 -5.56 -0.94 4.68
C LEU A 129 -6.59 -0.68 3.59
N LEU A 130 -7.87 -0.64 3.96
CA LEU A 130 -8.96 -0.32 3.06
C LEU A 130 -9.83 0.76 3.67
N SER A 131 -10.16 1.75 2.85
CA SER A 131 -10.91 2.93 3.24
C SER A 131 -11.91 3.23 2.14
N PRO A 132 -13.11 3.70 2.44
CA PRO A 132 -13.92 4.36 1.42
C PRO A 132 -13.21 5.62 0.91
N LEU A 133 -13.61 6.10 -0.27
CA LEU A 133 -13.12 7.34 -0.85
C LEU A 133 -13.72 8.59 -0.17
N SER A 134 -14.83 8.44 0.56
CA SER A 134 -15.49 9.50 1.31
C SER A 134 -16.31 8.92 2.46
N ASP A 135 -16.55 9.69 3.52
CA ASP A 135 -17.49 9.33 4.58
C ASP A 135 -18.97 9.44 4.14
N THR A 136 -19.25 10.09 3.01
CA THR A 136 -20.63 10.40 2.58
C THR A 136 -20.83 10.23 1.07
N GLY A 137 -22.10 10.17 0.66
CA GLY A 137 -22.49 10.12 -0.75
C GLY A 137 -22.15 8.80 -1.46
N SER A 138 -22.16 8.83 -2.80
CA SER A 138 -21.88 7.65 -3.64
C SER A 138 -20.44 7.13 -3.49
N ALA A 139 -19.51 8.00 -3.10
CA ALA A 139 -18.11 7.66 -2.83
C ALA A 139 -17.92 6.85 -1.53
N ALA A 140 -18.91 6.83 -0.61
CA ALA A 140 -18.85 6.04 0.62
C ALA A 140 -18.87 4.52 0.38
N ASN A 141 -19.38 4.08 -0.77
CA ASN A 141 -19.35 2.67 -1.17
C ASN A 141 -18.21 2.35 -2.15
N SER A 142 -17.34 3.33 -2.42
CA SER A 142 -16.19 3.17 -3.32
C SER A 142 -14.93 3.01 -2.47
N TRP A 143 -14.33 1.83 -2.49
CA TRP A 143 -13.21 1.50 -1.62
C TRP A 143 -11.86 1.65 -2.33
N GLN A 144 -10.92 2.29 -1.64
CA GLN A 144 -9.50 2.30 -1.95
C GLN A 144 -8.75 1.34 -1.03
N TYR A 145 -7.70 0.73 -1.56
CA TYR A 145 -6.92 -0.30 -0.87
C TYR A 145 -5.44 0.03 -0.97
N TYR A 146 -4.76 0.02 0.16
CA TYR A 146 -3.31 0.06 0.28
C TYR A 146 -2.82 -1.30 0.75
N LEU A 147 -1.85 -1.86 0.06
CA LEU A 147 -1.16 -3.07 0.47
C LEU A 147 0.32 -2.75 0.63
N VAL A 148 0.87 -3.02 1.81
CA VAL A 148 2.26 -2.76 2.15
C VAL A 148 2.97 -4.08 2.37
N GLU A 149 4.01 -4.34 1.57
CA GLU A 149 4.82 -5.54 1.67
C GLU A 149 5.80 -5.48 2.83
N ASP A 150 5.91 -6.59 3.58
CA ASP A 150 6.82 -6.77 4.70
C ASP A 150 6.65 -5.66 5.76
N ALA A 151 5.44 -5.12 5.92
CA ALA A 151 5.15 -3.96 6.76
C ALA A 151 5.58 -4.12 8.23
N PHE A 152 5.64 -5.37 8.72
CA PHE A 152 5.99 -5.70 10.11
C PHE A 152 7.46 -6.13 10.28
N ASP A 153 8.28 -6.05 9.23
CA ASP A 153 9.72 -6.27 9.32
C ASP A 153 10.42 -4.96 9.72
N VAL A 154 10.54 -4.75 11.03
CA VAL A 154 11.11 -3.52 11.62
C VAL A 154 12.59 -3.29 11.28
N SER A 155 13.27 -4.29 10.71
CA SER A 155 14.64 -4.11 10.23
C SER A 155 14.71 -3.29 8.93
N LYS A 156 13.59 -3.18 8.21
CA LYS A 156 13.49 -2.43 6.96
C LYS A 156 13.33 -0.95 7.17
N THR A 157 13.85 -0.21 6.20
CA THR A 157 13.78 1.25 6.17
C THR A 157 12.82 1.80 5.13
N ASP A 158 12.41 0.96 4.19
CA ASP A 158 11.49 1.27 3.09
C ASP A 158 10.59 0.06 2.83
N TYR A 159 9.37 0.31 2.35
CA TYR A 159 8.35 -0.71 2.14
C TYR A 159 7.68 -0.51 0.77
N PRO A 160 7.56 -1.56 -0.05
CA PRO A 160 6.76 -1.46 -1.27
C PRO A 160 5.29 -1.23 -0.90
N ILE A 161 4.74 -0.11 -1.38
CA ILE A 161 3.32 0.26 -1.20
C ILE A 161 2.61 0.13 -2.52
N TYR A 162 1.48 -0.56 -2.51
CA TYR A 162 0.63 -0.78 -3.67
C TYR A 162 -0.74 -0.19 -3.41
N TYR A 163 -1.29 0.47 -4.43
CA TYR A 163 -2.61 1.08 -4.39
C TYR A 163 -3.55 0.43 -5.38
N TYR A 164 -4.76 0.12 -4.93
CA TYR A 164 -5.81 -0.44 -5.77
C TYR A 164 -7.13 0.29 -5.58
N PHE A 165 -7.83 0.47 -6.69
CA PHE A 165 -9.22 0.86 -6.76
C PHE A 165 -9.93 -0.03 -7.79
N PHE A 166 -10.96 -0.76 -7.36
CA PHE A 166 -11.58 -1.82 -8.18
C PHE A 166 -12.85 -1.38 -8.92
N ASP A 167 -13.40 -0.18 -8.69
CA ASP A 167 -14.57 0.29 -9.44
C ASP A 167 -14.12 1.00 -10.74
N LYS A 168 -14.40 0.39 -11.90
CA LYS A 168 -14.07 1.00 -13.20
C LYS A 168 -14.96 2.19 -13.55
N ASN A 169 -16.15 2.30 -12.96
CA ASN A 169 -17.21 3.21 -13.38
C ASN A 169 -17.56 4.27 -12.32
N ALA A 170 -16.71 4.50 -11.32
CA ALA A 170 -17.02 5.38 -10.19
C ALA A 170 -17.48 6.81 -10.56
N TYR A 171 -17.14 7.32 -11.76
CA TYR A 171 -17.58 8.64 -12.25
C TYR A 171 -18.87 8.63 -13.11
N LYS A 172 -19.51 7.47 -13.32
CA LYS A 172 -20.76 7.34 -14.09
C LYS A 172 -22.02 7.25 -13.22
N ARG A 173 -21.91 7.45 -11.90
CA ARG A 173 -23.02 7.37 -10.94
C ARG A 173 -23.45 8.75 -10.47
#